data_AF-A0A919SXH2-F1
#
_entry.id   AF-A0A919SXH2-F1
#
_cell.length_a   1.000
_cell.length_b   1.000
_cell.length_c   1.000
_cell.angle_alpha   90.00
_cell.angle_beta   90.00
_cell.angle_gamma   90.00
#
_symmetry.space_group_name_H-M   'P 1'
#
loop_
_entity.id
_entity.type
_entity.pdbx_description
1 polymer ?
#
loop_
_entity_poly.entity_id
_entity_poly.type
_entity_poly.pdbx_seq_one_letter_code
_entity_poly.pdbx_strand_id
1 'polypeptide(L)'
;MTPSRATFRIAQQTNRSCRYAQVTLEVTARSALAEDPAEVEVTADSFDEYRREAVLGVRWALRYLPQPARVTVTDIVTTEIDTGVGDVYEAAAHAVWQAVQADDHPRFVGFTDRTMVADWLARMHGRRLESVTEARAWFEGHREGGDAESLVHAWLFFEHAVPIALHCLDEHLILVHEKPYEPYAMAGFGETRVGPARSPDLLAGFAGSRLLGSDVLPSLEGENICGGLVLHFAHEGRTHEGPTREDLVIGARRDEWVLEAKRPFA
;
A
#
# COMPACT_ATOMS: atom_id res chain seq x y z
N MET A 1 -17.84 25.07 16.79
CA MET A 1 -18.45 23.74 16.58
C MET A 1 -17.89 22.80 17.63
N THR A 2 -18.69 21.89 18.17
CA THR A 2 -18.24 20.89 19.13
C THR A 2 -17.35 19.87 18.41
N PRO A 3 -16.18 19.50 18.95
CA PRO A 3 -15.36 18.43 18.37
C PRO A 3 -16.16 17.12 18.34
N SER A 4 -16.12 16.43 17.20
CA SER A 4 -16.62 15.07 17.06
C SER A 4 -15.51 14.08 17.41
N ARG A 5 -15.79 13.12 18.29
CA ARG A 5 -14.82 12.11 18.73
C ARG A 5 -15.14 10.78 18.08
N ALA A 6 -14.11 10.10 17.59
CA ALA A 6 -14.25 8.74 17.08
C ALA A 6 -13.07 7.85 17.48
N THR A 7 -13.36 6.57 17.61
CA THR A 7 -12.37 5.50 17.78
C THR A 7 -12.59 4.49 16.67
N PHE A 8 -11.53 4.18 15.95
CA PHE A 8 -11.53 3.08 15.00
C PHE A 8 -10.51 2.02 15.43
N ARG A 9 -10.86 0.75 15.19
CA ARG A 9 -10.04 -0.40 15.56
C ARG A 9 -9.95 -1.38 14.41
N ILE A 10 -8.72 -1.65 13.97
CA ILE A 10 -8.38 -2.81 13.18
C ILE A 10 -8.21 -3.98 14.16
N ALA A 11 -8.97 -5.04 13.92
CA ALA A 11 -8.85 -6.31 14.64
C ALA A 11 -9.10 -7.43 13.63
N GLN A 12 -8.08 -7.78 12.85
CA GLN A 12 -8.18 -8.76 11.78
C GLN A 12 -7.24 -9.93 12.03
N GLN A 13 -7.76 -11.14 11.93
CA GLN A 13 -6.97 -12.35 12.05
C GLN A 13 -7.27 -13.30 10.88
N THR A 14 -6.23 -13.89 10.34
CA THR A 14 -6.28 -15.00 9.40
C THR A 14 -5.46 -16.17 9.94
N ASN A 15 -5.44 -17.30 9.23
CA ASN A 15 -4.55 -18.41 9.57
C ASN A 15 -3.06 -18.10 9.30
N ARG A 16 -2.74 -16.94 8.69
CA ARG A 16 -1.38 -16.55 8.29
C ARG A 16 -0.89 -15.24 8.90
N SER A 17 -1.79 -14.43 9.45
CA SER A 17 -1.46 -13.10 9.94
C SER A 17 -2.48 -12.61 10.98
N CYS A 18 -2.01 -11.72 11.85
CA CYS A 18 -2.83 -10.94 12.77
C CYS A 18 -2.49 -9.46 12.55
N ARG A 19 -3.51 -8.59 12.63
CA ARG A 19 -3.40 -7.13 12.54
C ARG A 19 -4.20 -6.50 13.67
N TYR A 20 -3.58 -5.58 14.39
CA TYR A 20 -4.18 -4.82 15.45
C TYR A 20 -3.66 -3.38 15.48
N ALA A 21 -4.57 -2.43 15.47
CA ALA A 21 -4.32 -1.05 15.85
C ALA A 21 -5.64 -0.40 16.25
N GLN A 22 -5.63 0.46 17.26
CA GLN A 22 -6.77 1.29 17.62
C GLN A 22 -6.31 2.73 17.75
N VAL A 23 -7.03 3.64 17.08
CA VAL A 23 -6.75 5.06 17.13
C VAL A 23 -8.01 5.80 17.58
N THR A 24 -7.87 6.67 18.57
CA THR A 24 -8.93 7.59 19.00
C THR A 24 -8.52 9.01 18.73
N LEU A 25 -9.42 9.78 18.12
CA LEU A 25 -9.18 11.15 17.73
C LEU A 25 -10.40 12.03 17.92
N GLU A 26 -10.16 13.33 17.89
CA GLU A 26 -11.16 14.39 17.92
C GLU A 26 -11.02 15.25 16.65
N VAL A 27 -12.14 15.51 15.98
CA VAL A 27 -12.21 16.30 14.74
C VAL A 27 -13.05 17.54 14.96
N THR A 28 -12.49 18.71 14.65
CA THR A 28 -13.21 19.98 14.63
C THR A 28 -13.24 20.51 13.21
N ALA A 29 -14.42 20.59 12.61
CA ALA A 29 -14.57 21.20 11.29
C ALA A 29 -14.13 22.67 11.32
N ARG A 30 -13.40 23.11 10.30
CA ARG A 30 -12.98 24.50 10.11
C ARG A 30 -13.78 25.11 8.96
N SER A 31 -13.92 26.44 9.01
CA SER A 31 -14.45 27.19 7.87
C SER A 31 -13.50 27.05 6.67
N ALA A 32 -14.07 26.91 5.47
CA ALA A 32 -13.31 26.88 4.22
C ALA A 32 -12.50 28.17 3.94
N LEU A 33 -12.80 29.26 4.65
CA LEU A 33 -12.09 30.53 4.57
C LEU A 33 -10.88 30.63 5.52
N ALA A 34 -10.62 29.59 6.33
CA ALA A 34 -9.41 29.57 7.14
C ALA A 34 -8.18 29.41 6.21
N GLU A 35 -7.26 30.36 6.28
CA GLU A 35 -6.03 30.38 5.46
C GLU A 35 -5.04 29.25 5.82
N ASP A 36 -5.29 28.56 6.92
CA ASP A 36 -4.38 27.61 7.52
C ASP A 36 -4.79 26.17 7.13
N PRO A 37 -3.90 25.39 6.49
CA PRO A 37 -4.19 24.03 6.08
C PRO A 37 -4.61 23.15 7.27
N ALA A 38 -5.21 22.00 6.95
CA ALA A 38 -5.55 20.97 7.92
C ALA A 38 -4.48 20.79 9.02
N GLU A 39 -4.83 21.11 10.26
CA GLU A 39 -3.95 21.02 11.41
C GLU A 39 -4.09 19.63 12.02
N VAL A 40 -2.97 18.90 12.13
CA VAL A 40 -2.92 17.58 12.75
C VAL A 40 -2.01 17.64 13.96
N GLU A 41 -2.58 17.34 15.12
CA GLU A 41 -1.88 17.30 16.40
C GLU A 41 -1.94 15.88 16.97
N VAL A 42 -0.85 15.41 17.60
CA VAL A 42 -0.81 14.10 18.26
C VAL A 42 -0.39 14.26 19.71
N THR A 43 -1.35 14.12 20.60
CA THR A 43 -1.17 14.17 22.06
C THR A 43 -1.09 12.78 22.69
N ALA A 44 -1.40 11.73 21.92
CA ALA A 44 -1.27 10.34 22.34
C ALA A 44 0.16 10.02 22.79
N ASP A 45 0.29 9.36 23.95
CA ASP A 45 1.54 8.81 24.45
C ASP A 45 1.81 7.47 23.77
N SER A 46 2.65 7.50 22.73
CA SER A 46 2.98 6.33 21.90
C SER A 46 4.36 6.49 21.29
N PHE A 47 4.91 5.42 20.72
CA PHE A 47 6.19 5.48 20.02
C PHE A 47 6.13 6.44 18.83
N ASP A 48 7.24 7.14 18.57
CA ASP A 48 7.32 8.17 17.52
C ASP A 48 6.95 7.63 16.13
N GLU A 49 7.24 6.35 15.85
CA GLU A 49 6.83 5.67 14.62
C GLU A 49 5.29 5.64 14.46
N TYR A 50 4.56 5.25 15.51
CA TYR A 50 3.11 5.17 15.47
C TYR A 50 2.46 6.55 15.48
N ARG A 51 3.06 7.52 16.16
CA ARG A 51 2.62 8.92 16.09
C ARG A 51 2.76 9.45 14.66
N ARG A 52 3.88 9.16 13.99
CA ARG A 52 4.13 9.51 12.59
C ARG A 52 3.12 8.84 11.65
N GLU A 53 2.88 7.54 11.80
CA GLU A 53 1.87 6.83 11.00
C GLU A 53 0.47 7.43 11.18
N ALA A 54 0.09 7.74 12.42
CA ALA A 54 -1.20 8.36 12.71
C ALA A 54 -1.34 9.72 12.01
N VAL A 55 -0.29 10.58 12.05
CA VAL A 55 -0.30 11.86 11.31
C VAL A 55 -0.50 11.64 9.82
N LEU A 56 0.21 10.69 9.23
CA LEU A 56 0.14 10.41 7.81
C LEU A 56 -1.24 9.85 7.42
N GLY A 57 -1.84 8.98 8.24
CA GLY A 57 -3.18 8.42 8.03
C GLY A 57 -4.27 9.48 8.16
N VAL A 58 -4.17 10.37 9.17
CA VAL A 58 -5.06 11.53 9.28
C VAL A 58 -4.96 12.41 8.04
N ARG A 59 -3.74 12.77 7.61
CA ARG A 59 -3.54 13.59 6.41
C ARG A 59 -4.12 12.96 5.16
N TRP A 60 -4.00 11.64 5.02
CA TRP A 60 -4.64 10.90 3.93
C TRP A 60 -6.15 11.09 3.94
N ALA A 61 -6.81 10.83 5.07
CA ALA A 61 -8.25 10.99 5.19
C ALA A 61 -8.72 12.42 4.88
N LEU A 62 -7.97 13.43 5.34
CA LEU A 62 -8.31 14.85 5.14
C LEU A 62 -8.24 15.30 3.67
N ARG A 63 -7.46 14.64 2.80
CA ARG A 63 -7.43 14.95 1.35
C ARG A 63 -8.76 14.70 0.66
N TYR A 64 -9.58 13.81 1.22
CA TYR A 64 -10.87 13.40 0.66
C TYR A 64 -12.06 14.05 1.34
N LEU A 65 -11.83 14.98 2.29
CA LEU A 65 -12.91 15.72 2.93
C LEU A 65 -13.27 16.98 2.13
N PRO A 66 -14.57 17.31 2.01
CA PRO A 66 -15.01 18.51 1.31
C PRO A 66 -14.69 19.81 2.08
N GLN A 67 -14.41 19.71 3.38
CA GLN A 67 -14.12 20.85 4.25
C GLN A 67 -12.85 20.58 5.06
N PRO A 68 -12.01 21.62 5.29
CA PRO A 68 -10.85 21.49 6.14
C PRO A 68 -11.28 21.18 7.58
N ALA A 69 -10.47 20.38 8.27
CA ALA A 69 -10.69 20.04 9.67
C ALA A 69 -9.38 20.09 10.46
N ARG A 70 -9.49 20.40 11.75
CA ARG A 70 -8.44 20.15 12.73
C ARG A 70 -8.68 18.79 13.35
N VAL A 71 -7.61 18.00 13.46
CA VAL A 71 -7.66 16.67 14.06
C VAL A 71 -6.63 16.57 15.18
N THR A 72 -7.07 16.11 16.35
CA THR A 72 -6.19 15.78 17.48
C THR A 72 -6.27 14.29 17.75
N VAL A 73 -5.16 13.57 17.55
CA VAL A 73 -5.05 12.15 17.90
C VAL A 73 -4.75 12.03 19.39
N THR A 74 -5.74 11.53 20.13
CA THR A 74 -5.73 11.51 21.60
C THR A 74 -5.24 10.20 22.20
N ASP A 75 -5.35 9.10 21.46
CA ASP A 75 -4.94 7.77 21.94
C ASP A 75 -4.55 6.87 20.77
N ILE A 76 -3.52 6.04 20.98
CA ILE A 76 -3.02 5.04 20.02
C ILE A 76 -2.71 3.77 20.81
N VAL A 77 -3.46 2.70 20.54
CA VAL A 77 -3.24 1.39 21.13
C VAL A 77 -2.71 0.43 20.08
N THR A 78 -1.53 -0.11 20.34
CA THR A 78 -0.85 -1.10 19.50
C THR A 78 -0.51 -2.33 20.32
N THR A 79 -0.07 -3.38 19.63
CA THR A 79 0.50 -4.59 20.22
C THR A 79 1.82 -4.87 19.55
N GLU A 80 2.81 -5.35 20.30
CA GLU A 80 4.16 -5.62 19.77
C GLU A 80 4.15 -6.60 18.60
N ILE A 81 3.28 -7.61 18.65
CA ILE A 81 3.27 -8.73 17.69
C ILE A 81 2.30 -8.48 16.54
N ASP A 82 1.11 -7.96 16.83
CA ASP A 82 0.03 -7.88 15.85
C ASP A 82 -0.05 -6.51 15.16
N THR A 83 0.83 -5.55 15.45
CA THR A 83 0.84 -4.24 14.77
C THR A 83 1.88 -4.18 13.66
N GLY A 84 1.40 -4.18 12.42
CA GLY A 84 2.18 -3.99 11.18
C GLY A 84 2.42 -2.52 10.83
N VAL A 85 3.40 -2.27 9.96
CA VAL A 85 3.56 -0.95 9.30
C VAL A 85 2.28 -0.64 8.56
N GLY A 86 1.72 0.56 8.74
CA GLY A 86 0.50 1.00 8.08
C GLY A 86 -0.80 0.65 8.81
N ASP A 87 -0.77 -0.15 9.88
CA ASP A 87 -1.98 -0.45 10.66
C ASP A 87 -2.47 0.80 11.42
N VAL A 88 -1.56 1.58 12.01
CA VAL A 88 -1.93 2.82 12.72
C VAL A 88 -2.37 3.88 11.72
N TYR A 89 -1.73 3.94 10.55
CA TYR A 89 -2.13 4.79 9.43
C TYR A 89 -3.58 4.50 8.99
N GLU A 90 -3.91 3.23 8.73
CA GLU A 90 -5.24 2.82 8.32
C GLU A 90 -6.28 3.12 9.40
N ALA A 91 -5.96 2.79 10.67
CA ALA A 91 -6.87 3.05 11.77
C ALA A 91 -7.14 4.55 11.97
N ALA A 92 -6.11 5.39 11.84
CA ALA A 92 -6.26 6.83 11.96
C ALA A 92 -7.11 7.42 10.83
N ALA A 93 -6.92 6.99 9.58
CA ALA A 93 -7.71 7.46 8.45
C ALA A 93 -9.20 7.13 8.62
N HIS A 94 -9.53 5.89 8.97
CA HIS A 94 -10.91 5.49 9.21
C HIS A 94 -11.54 6.19 10.42
N ALA A 95 -10.78 6.43 11.49
CA ALA A 95 -11.28 7.19 12.63
C ALA A 95 -11.68 8.62 12.23
N VAL A 96 -10.94 9.27 11.32
CA VAL A 96 -11.31 10.59 10.78
C VAL A 96 -12.64 10.52 10.04
N TRP A 97 -12.78 9.60 9.08
CA TRP A 97 -14.00 9.46 8.28
C TRP A 97 -15.23 9.11 9.13
N GLN A 98 -15.05 8.28 10.15
CA GLN A 98 -16.10 7.96 11.12
C GLN A 98 -16.51 9.20 11.94
N ALA A 99 -15.56 10.03 12.37
CA ALA A 99 -15.85 11.24 13.15
C ALA A 99 -16.66 12.27 12.34
N VAL A 100 -16.40 12.38 11.03
CA VAL A 100 -17.09 13.34 10.16
C VAL A 100 -18.31 12.77 9.44
N GLN A 101 -18.61 11.49 9.65
CA GLN A 101 -19.70 10.77 8.96
C GLN A 101 -19.59 10.89 7.43
N ALA A 102 -18.37 10.72 6.90
CA ALA A 102 -18.16 10.76 5.46
C ALA A 102 -18.71 9.48 4.82
N ASP A 103 -19.83 9.60 4.10
CA ASP A 103 -20.43 8.48 3.36
C ASP A 103 -19.68 8.18 2.05
N ASP A 104 -18.95 9.16 1.50
CA ASP A 104 -18.15 9.05 0.28
C ASP A 104 -16.67 9.22 0.61
N HIS A 105 -16.04 8.14 1.06
CA HIS A 105 -14.61 8.07 1.30
C HIS A 105 -13.98 6.99 0.40
N PRO A 106 -12.66 7.06 0.13
CA PRO A 106 -11.96 6.03 -0.62
C PRO A 106 -12.24 4.63 -0.07
N ARG A 107 -12.37 3.65 -0.98
CA ARG A 107 -12.62 2.24 -0.61
C ARG A 107 -11.43 1.57 0.08
N PHE A 108 -10.25 2.16 -0.03
CA PHE A 108 -9.03 1.65 0.54
C PHE A 108 -8.23 2.77 1.22
N VAL A 109 -7.39 2.38 2.16
CA VAL A 109 -6.40 3.26 2.80
C VAL A 109 -5.01 2.72 2.48
N GLY A 110 -4.32 3.42 1.59
CA GLY A 110 -2.98 3.04 1.13
C GLY A 110 -1.93 4.03 1.56
N PHE A 111 -0.71 3.56 1.80
CA PHE A 111 0.42 4.41 2.16
C PHE A 111 1.39 4.53 0.98
N THR A 112 1.92 5.73 0.80
CA THR A 112 2.90 6.08 -0.23
C THR A 112 4.10 6.84 0.35
N ASP A 113 4.13 7.11 1.65
CA ASP A 113 5.27 7.74 2.30
C ASP A 113 6.51 6.85 2.18
N ARG A 114 7.60 7.37 1.62
CA ARG A 114 8.79 6.56 1.31
C ARG A 114 9.41 5.89 2.52
N THR A 115 9.43 6.55 3.66
CA THR A 115 9.98 5.95 4.89
C THR A 115 9.07 4.81 5.36
N MET A 116 7.75 4.97 5.35
CA MET A 116 6.84 3.86 5.66
C MET A 116 7.00 2.70 4.69
N VAL A 117 7.12 2.98 3.38
CA VAL A 117 7.37 1.94 2.36
C VAL A 117 8.71 1.24 2.62
N ALA A 118 9.76 1.99 2.96
CA ALA A 118 11.07 1.44 3.30
C ALA A 118 11.01 0.57 4.58
N ASP A 119 10.29 1.00 5.62
CA ASP A 119 10.10 0.25 6.86
C ASP A 119 9.33 -1.04 6.60
N TRP A 120 8.28 -1.00 5.77
CA TRP A 120 7.55 -2.18 5.33
C TRP A 120 8.47 -3.16 4.59
N LEU A 121 9.27 -2.66 3.63
CA LEU A 121 10.23 -3.47 2.89
C LEU A 121 11.32 -4.08 3.77
N ALA A 122 11.82 -3.34 4.77
CA ALA A 122 12.79 -3.83 5.73
C ALA A 122 12.24 -5.03 6.52
N ARG A 123 10.94 -5.03 6.85
CA ARG A 123 10.27 -6.19 7.48
C ARG A 123 10.11 -7.39 6.52
N MET A 124 10.11 -7.14 5.21
CA MET A 124 10.09 -8.19 4.18
C MET A 124 11.47 -8.75 3.85
N HIS A 125 12.55 -8.08 4.28
CA HIS A 125 13.92 -8.55 4.03
C HIS A 125 14.12 -9.99 4.50
N GLY A 126 14.76 -10.79 3.65
CA GLY A 126 15.01 -12.20 3.89
C GLY A 126 13.80 -13.09 3.70
N ARG A 127 12.58 -12.58 3.47
CA ARG A 127 11.38 -13.41 3.24
C ARG A 127 11.31 -13.88 1.79
N ARG A 128 10.67 -15.04 1.57
CA ARG A 128 10.36 -15.52 0.22
C ARG A 128 9.08 -14.84 -0.30
N LEU A 129 9.09 -14.37 -1.55
CA LEU A 129 7.86 -14.00 -2.25
C LEU A 129 7.16 -15.30 -2.66
N GLU A 130 6.19 -15.78 -1.89
CA GLU A 130 5.53 -17.08 -2.12
C GLU A 130 4.78 -17.12 -3.45
N SER A 131 4.07 -16.03 -3.76
CA SER A 131 3.27 -15.92 -4.98
C SER A 131 2.97 -14.46 -5.33
N VAL A 132 2.55 -14.24 -6.57
CA VAL A 132 1.98 -12.98 -7.03
C VAL A 132 0.61 -13.28 -7.62
N THR A 133 -0.39 -12.47 -7.26
CA THR A 133 -1.69 -12.43 -7.95
C THR A 133 -1.76 -11.14 -8.75
N GLU A 134 -2.37 -11.19 -9.92
CA GLU A 134 -2.50 -10.05 -10.82
C GLU A 134 -3.94 -9.91 -11.27
N ALA A 135 -4.36 -8.65 -11.42
CA ALA A 135 -5.56 -8.27 -12.14
C ALA A 135 -5.12 -7.75 -13.50
N ARG A 136 -5.65 -8.34 -14.58
CA ARG A 136 -5.30 -7.98 -15.96
C ARG A 136 -6.54 -7.57 -16.74
N ALA A 137 -6.40 -6.60 -17.62
CA ALA A 137 -7.43 -6.16 -18.56
C ALA A 137 -7.53 -7.12 -19.77
N TRP A 138 -8.76 -7.47 -20.14
CA TRP A 138 -9.07 -8.34 -21.27
C TRP A 138 -10.21 -7.75 -22.09
N PHE A 139 -10.09 -7.84 -23.42
CA PHE A 139 -11.12 -7.41 -24.36
C PHE A 139 -11.33 -8.48 -25.44
N GLU A 140 -12.60 -8.81 -25.72
CA GLU A 140 -12.99 -9.83 -26.70
C GLU A 140 -12.23 -11.17 -26.56
N GLY A 141 -11.97 -11.59 -25.31
CA GLY A 141 -11.27 -12.84 -25.01
C GLY A 141 -9.74 -12.79 -25.17
N HIS A 142 -9.19 -11.62 -25.48
CA HIS A 142 -7.75 -11.39 -25.61
C HIS A 142 -7.26 -10.47 -24.50
N ARG A 143 -6.00 -10.65 -24.10
CA ARG A 143 -5.34 -9.74 -23.17
C ARG A 143 -5.06 -8.42 -23.88
N GLU A 144 -5.37 -7.30 -23.23
CA GLU A 144 -5.10 -5.98 -23.80
C GLU A 144 -3.61 -5.63 -23.68
N GLY A 145 -2.94 -5.37 -24.80
CA GLY A 145 -1.56 -4.88 -24.79
C GLY A 145 -0.50 -5.88 -24.32
N GLY A 146 0.67 -5.33 -23.99
CA GLY A 146 1.81 -6.04 -23.42
C GLY A 146 1.65 -6.34 -21.92
N ASP A 147 2.73 -6.84 -21.30
CA ASP A 147 2.71 -7.20 -19.88
C ASP A 147 2.29 -6.01 -19.00
N ALA A 148 3.09 -4.94 -18.95
CA ALA A 148 2.77 -3.77 -18.14
C ALA A 148 1.43 -3.09 -18.53
N GLU A 149 1.13 -2.99 -19.83
CA GLU A 149 -0.09 -2.34 -20.35
C GLU A 149 -1.37 -3.03 -19.89
N SER A 150 -1.35 -4.36 -19.83
CA SER A 150 -2.49 -5.14 -19.36
C SER A 150 -2.68 -5.14 -17.85
N LEU A 151 -1.65 -4.75 -17.07
CA LEU A 151 -1.68 -4.85 -15.61
C LEU A 151 -2.62 -3.78 -15.05
N VAL A 152 -3.58 -4.22 -14.23
CA VAL A 152 -4.45 -3.31 -13.48
C VAL A 152 -3.91 -3.16 -12.07
N HIS A 153 -3.78 -4.27 -11.34
CA HIS A 153 -3.20 -4.32 -9.99
C HIS A 153 -2.36 -5.59 -9.81
N ALA A 154 -1.44 -5.55 -8.86
CA ALA A 154 -0.67 -6.71 -8.42
C ALA A 154 -0.74 -6.87 -6.90
N TRP A 155 -0.77 -8.11 -6.42
CA TRP A 155 -0.70 -8.44 -5.00
C TRP A 155 0.53 -9.31 -4.75
N LEU A 156 1.42 -8.85 -3.86
CA LEU A 156 2.61 -9.58 -3.44
C LEU A 156 2.32 -10.35 -2.16
N PHE A 157 2.61 -11.65 -2.17
CA PHE A 157 2.44 -12.53 -1.02
C PHE A 157 3.80 -12.95 -0.49
N PHE A 158 4.31 -12.25 0.52
CA PHE A 158 5.52 -12.67 1.22
C PHE A 158 5.20 -13.72 2.30
N GLU A 159 6.15 -14.62 2.52
CA GLU A 159 6.13 -15.64 3.57
C GLU A 159 5.79 -15.03 4.93
N HIS A 160 4.76 -15.56 5.60
CA HIS A 160 4.27 -15.10 6.91
C HIS A 160 3.94 -13.59 6.98
N ALA A 161 3.47 -12.99 5.88
CA ALA A 161 3.05 -11.59 5.83
C ALA A 161 1.60 -11.44 5.33
N VAL A 162 1.00 -10.29 5.66
CA VAL A 162 -0.26 -9.84 5.04
C VAL A 162 0.02 -9.52 3.56
N PRO A 163 -0.86 -9.92 2.62
CA PRO A 163 -0.70 -9.53 1.23
C PRO A 163 -0.67 -8.00 1.09
N ILE A 164 0.21 -7.49 0.24
CA ILE A 164 0.20 -6.08 -0.14
C ILE A 164 -0.30 -5.97 -1.58
N ALA A 165 -1.34 -5.17 -1.78
CA ALA A 165 -1.77 -4.71 -3.09
C ALA A 165 -0.92 -3.51 -3.50
N LEU A 166 -0.54 -3.48 -4.76
CA LEU A 166 0.12 -2.38 -5.42
C LEU A 166 -0.88 -1.71 -6.35
N HIS A 167 -1.03 -0.40 -6.19
CA HIS A 167 -1.84 0.44 -7.08
C HIS A 167 -0.96 1.52 -7.71
N CYS A 168 -1.14 1.74 -9.01
CA CYS A 168 -0.65 2.93 -9.69
C CYS A 168 -1.77 3.96 -9.72
N LEU A 169 -1.46 5.18 -9.27
CA LEU A 169 -2.33 6.33 -9.37
C LEU A 169 -1.45 7.54 -9.68
N ASP A 170 -1.57 8.10 -10.88
CA ASP A 170 -0.67 9.15 -11.36
C ASP A 170 0.81 8.76 -11.13
N GLU A 171 1.65 9.65 -10.60
CA GLU A 171 3.06 9.35 -10.35
C GLU A 171 3.30 8.59 -9.03
N HIS A 172 2.26 7.99 -8.43
CA HIS A 172 2.31 7.34 -7.13
C HIS A 172 2.14 5.84 -7.21
N LEU A 173 3.08 5.13 -6.58
CA LEU A 173 2.87 3.74 -6.19
C LEU A 173 2.30 3.72 -4.76
N ILE A 174 1.13 3.14 -4.61
CA ILE A 174 0.39 3.05 -3.36
C ILE A 174 0.39 1.59 -2.89
N LEU A 175 0.81 1.37 -1.65
CA LEU A 175 0.78 0.06 -0.99
C LEU A 175 -0.45 -0.03 -0.08
N VAL A 176 -1.23 -1.10 -0.23
CA VAL A 176 -2.48 -1.30 0.51
C VAL A 176 -2.53 -2.72 1.10
N HIS A 177 -2.93 -2.87 2.36
CA HIS A 177 -3.22 -4.19 2.95
C HIS A 177 -4.57 -4.71 2.47
N GLU A 178 -4.63 -5.18 1.22
CA GLU A 178 -5.85 -5.69 0.60
C GLU A 178 -5.66 -7.13 0.09
N LYS A 179 -6.74 -7.90 0.09
CA LYS A 179 -6.80 -9.18 -0.61
C LYS A 179 -7.16 -8.95 -2.08
N PRO A 180 -6.78 -9.85 -3.00
CA PRO A 180 -7.30 -9.81 -4.36
C PRO A 180 -8.82 -9.84 -4.39
N TYR A 181 -9.41 -9.04 -5.26
CA TYR A 181 -10.84 -9.04 -5.51
C TYR A 181 -11.24 -10.07 -6.58
N GLU A 182 -12.54 -10.33 -6.69
CA GLU A 182 -13.10 -11.24 -7.69
C GLU A 182 -13.02 -10.64 -9.11
N PRO A 183 -12.80 -11.48 -10.15
CA PRO A 183 -12.93 -11.04 -11.54
C PRO A 183 -14.29 -10.41 -11.83
N TYR A 184 -14.34 -9.44 -12.73
CA TYR A 184 -15.59 -8.78 -13.11
C TYR A 184 -15.60 -8.34 -14.58
N ALA A 185 -16.78 -8.41 -15.19
CA ALA A 185 -17.01 -7.89 -16.53
C ALA A 185 -17.34 -6.39 -16.48
N MET A 186 -16.80 -5.62 -17.44
CA MET A 186 -17.06 -4.20 -17.65
C MET A 186 -18.04 -3.99 -18.82
N ALA A 187 -18.99 -4.92 -18.98
CA ALA A 187 -19.94 -4.94 -20.09
C ALA A 187 -19.23 -4.86 -21.46
N GLY A 188 -19.52 -3.84 -22.26
CA GLY A 188 -18.94 -3.65 -23.59
C GLY A 188 -17.48 -3.18 -23.60
N PHE A 189 -16.87 -2.95 -22.43
CA PHE A 189 -15.50 -2.46 -22.28
C PHE A 189 -14.50 -3.56 -21.89
N GLY A 190 -14.90 -4.83 -22.00
CA GLY A 190 -14.05 -5.97 -21.64
C GLY A 190 -14.29 -6.48 -20.24
N GLU A 191 -13.27 -7.09 -19.64
CA GLU A 191 -13.31 -7.67 -18.30
C GLU A 191 -11.95 -7.57 -17.60
N THR A 192 -11.99 -7.53 -16.27
CA THR A 192 -10.80 -7.71 -15.43
C THR A 192 -10.73 -9.15 -14.97
N ARG A 193 -9.68 -9.86 -15.36
CA ARG A 193 -9.40 -11.21 -14.86
C ARG A 193 -8.38 -11.15 -13.74
N VAL A 194 -8.66 -11.84 -12.64
CA VAL A 194 -7.80 -11.90 -11.46
C VAL A 194 -7.34 -13.33 -11.23
N GLY A 195 -6.04 -13.52 -11.03
CA GLY A 195 -5.48 -14.84 -10.75
C GLY A 195 -3.98 -14.82 -10.53
N PRO A 196 -3.36 -15.97 -10.24
CA PRO A 196 -1.90 -16.05 -10.08
C PRO A 196 -1.19 -15.56 -11.34
N ALA A 197 -0.11 -14.80 -11.15
CA ALA A 197 0.81 -14.44 -12.24
C ALA A 197 1.36 -15.71 -12.90
N ARG A 198 1.45 -15.75 -14.23
CA ARG A 198 1.93 -16.93 -14.97
C ARG A 198 2.89 -16.53 -16.06
N SER A 199 3.83 -17.39 -16.41
CA SER A 199 4.64 -17.17 -17.61
C SER A 199 3.71 -16.91 -18.83
N PRO A 200 3.93 -15.83 -19.60
CA PRO A 200 5.14 -14.99 -19.65
C PRO A 200 5.16 -13.72 -18.77
N ASP A 201 4.24 -13.52 -17.83
CA ASP A 201 4.19 -12.36 -16.91
C ASP A 201 5.50 -12.20 -16.13
N LEU A 202 6.05 -10.99 -16.12
CA LEU A 202 7.35 -10.68 -15.52
C LEU A 202 7.36 -10.97 -14.02
N LEU A 203 6.29 -10.61 -13.30
CA LEU A 203 6.21 -10.83 -11.85
C LEU A 203 6.18 -12.32 -11.48
N ALA A 204 5.71 -13.19 -12.39
CA ALA A 204 5.71 -14.63 -12.16
C ALA A 204 7.12 -15.20 -12.02
N GLY A 205 8.13 -14.57 -12.65
CA GLY A 205 9.53 -14.99 -12.57
C GLY A 205 10.17 -14.82 -11.19
N PHE A 206 9.61 -13.94 -10.35
CA PHE A 206 10.13 -13.65 -9.01
C PHE A 206 9.45 -14.49 -7.92
N ALA A 207 8.32 -15.14 -8.21
CA ALA A 207 7.68 -16.05 -7.28
C ALA A 207 8.63 -17.18 -6.86
N GLY A 208 8.68 -17.45 -5.57
CA GLY A 208 9.64 -18.34 -4.93
C GLY A 208 11.01 -17.71 -4.64
N SER A 209 11.31 -16.48 -5.04
CA SER A 209 12.61 -15.86 -4.79
C SER A 209 12.68 -15.18 -3.42
N ARG A 210 13.87 -15.10 -2.81
CA ARG A 210 14.07 -14.46 -1.50
C ARG A 210 14.45 -13.00 -1.64
N LEU A 211 13.78 -12.10 -0.93
CA LEU A 211 14.13 -10.67 -0.95
C LEU A 211 15.44 -10.45 -0.19
N LEU A 212 16.45 -9.93 -0.87
CA LEU A 212 17.76 -9.59 -0.33
C LEU A 212 17.86 -8.13 0.11
N GLY A 213 16.98 -7.27 -0.40
CA GLY A 213 17.02 -5.84 -0.14
C GLY A 213 16.12 -5.12 -1.12
N SER A 214 16.08 -3.80 -0.99
CA SER A 214 15.18 -2.98 -1.79
C SER A 214 15.54 -1.51 -1.73
N ASP A 215 15.17 -0.77 -2.76
CA ASP A 215 15.19 0.68 -2.80
C ASP A 215 13.79 1.25 -3.06
N VAL A 216 13.50 2.40 -2.46
CA VAL A 216 12.25 3.15 -2.71
C VAL A 216 12.56 4.34 -3.61
N LEU A 217 12.02 4.29 -4.82
CA LEU A 217 12.16 5.33 -5.82
C LEU A 217 11.21 6.49 -5.49
N PRO A 218 11.69 7.75 -5.53
CA PRO A 218 10.83 8.91 -5.34
C PRO A 218 9.86 9.06 -6.52
N SER A 219 8.68 9.60 -6.22
CA SER A 219 7.74 10.07 -7.23
C SER A 219 8.26 11.34 -7.91
N LEU A 220 7.82 11.59 -9.15
CA LEU A 220 8.06 12.85 -9.85
C LEU A 220 7.35 14.04 -9.18
N GLU A 221 6.30 13.80 -8.39
CA GLU A 221 5.53 14.85 -7.71
C GLU A 221 6.13 15.26 -6.35
N GLY A 222 7.05 14.48 -5.78
CA GLY A 222 7.67 14.83 -4.51
C GLY A 222 8.62 13.78 -3.96
N GLU A 223 9.67 14.27 -3.30
CA GLU A 223 10.76 13.43 -2.79
C GLU A 223 10.35 12.49 -1.66
N ASN A 224 9.24 12.72 -0.96
CA ASN A 224 8.76 11.86 0.13
C ASN A 224 7.65 10.90 -0.29
N ILE A 225 7.27 10.91 -1.57
CA ILE A 225 6.21 10.07 -2.11
C ILE A 225 6.85 8.92 -2.90
N CYS A 226 6.32 7.71 -2.74
CA CYS A 226 6.79 6.52 -3.43
C CYS A 226 6.29 6.55 -4.87
N GLY A 227 7.22 6.62 -5.83
CA GLY A 227 6.92 6.45 -7.26
C GLY A 227 7.19 5.02 -7.75
N GLY A 228 7.97 4.24 -6.98
CA GLY A 228 8.29 2.87 -7.35
C GLY A 228 9.22 2.18 -6.36
N LEU A 229 9.45 0.89 -6.61
CA LEU A 229 10.29 0.00 -5.83
C LEU A 229 11.33 -0.63 -6.75
N VAL A 230 12.54 -0.80 -6.23
CA VAL A 230 13.48 -1.79 -6.75
C VAL A 230 13.58 -2.89 -5.70
N LEU A 231 13.31 -4.13 -6.07
CA LEU A 231 13.34 -5.29 -5.18
C LEU A 231 14.47 -6.21 -5.64
N HIS A 232 15.42 -6.47 -4.75
CA HIS A 232 16.57 -7.32 -5.05
C HIS A 232 16.27 -8.74 -4.60
N PHE A 233 16.21 -9.68 -5.53
CA PHE A 233 15.90 -11.07 -5.24
C PHE A 233 17.10 -11.98 -5.42
N ALA A 234 17.24 -12.96 -4.53
CA ALA A 234 18.04 -14.15 -4.78
C ALA A 234 17.17 -15.19 -5.47
N HIS A 235 17.59 -15.59 -6.67
CA HIS A 235 17.03 -16.72 -7.38
C HIS A 235 17.85 -17.97 -7.05
N GLU A 236 17.21 -18.99 -6.48
CA GLU A 236 17.82 -20.30 -6.28
C GLU A 236 17.90 -20.99 -7.66
N GLY A 237 19.03 -20.83 -8.35
CA GLY A 237 19.26 -21.44 -9.66
C GLY A 237 19.15 -22.97 -9.59
N ARG A 238 18.60 -23.57 -10.65
CA ARG A 238 18.60 -25.04 -10.87
C ARG A 238 19.97 -25.59 -11.30
N THR A 239 20.99 -24.74 -11.40
CA THR A 239 22.35 -25.09 -11.86
C THR A 239 23.36 -24.95 -10.72
N HIS A 240 24.47 -25.70 -10.81
CA HIS A 240 25.56 -25.77 -9.82
C HIS A 240 26.30 -24.44 -9.54
N GLU A 241 25.83 -23.30 -10.04
CA GLU A 241 26.52 -22.00 -10.02
C GLU A 241 26.10 -21.10 -8.84
N GLY A 242 25.27 -21.60 -7.91
CA GLY A 242 24.84 -20.84 -6.74
C GLY A 242 23.72 -19.83 -7.03
N PRO A 243 23.26 -19.08 -6.02
CA PRO A 243 22.16 -18.14 -6.18
C PRO A 243 22.57 -16.95 -7.06
N THR A 244 21.76 -16.63 -8.07
CA THR A 244 21.91 -15.43 -8.90
C THR A 244 21.04 -14.31 -8.34
N ARG A 245 21.57 -13.08 -8.31
CA ARG A 245 20.78 -11.89 -7.97
C ARG A 245 20.04 -11.39 -9.21
N GLU A 246 18.75 -11.10 -9.06
CA GLU A 246 17.95 -10.39 -10.07
C GLU A 246 17.15 -9.28 -9.39
N ASP A 247 17.08 -8.12 -10.04
CA ASP A 247 16.39 -6.95 -9.54
C ASP A 247 15.05 -6.78 -10.29
N LEU A 248 13.98 -6.56 -9.54
CA LEU A 248 12.65 -6.25 -10.05
C LEU A 248 12.35 -4.78 -9.82
N VAL A 249 12.09 -4.03 -10.89
CA VAL A 249 11.59 -2.66 -10.82
C VAL A 249 10.07 -2.69 -11.00
N ILE A 250 9.35 -2.08 -10.05
CA ILE A 250 7.90 -1.84 -10.13
C ILE A 250 7.68 -0.35 -9.88
N GLY A 251 7.11 0.37 -10.84
CA GLY A 251 6.85 1.80 -10.68
C GLY A 251 5.50 2.21 -11.25
N ALA A 252 5.04 3.38 -10.81
CA ALA A 252 3.95 4.12 -11.41
C ALA A 252 4.54 5.24 -12.26
N ARG A 253 3.99 5.45 -13.45
CA ARG A 253 4.27 6.61 -14.29
C ARG A 253 2.97 7.06 -14.91
N ARG A 254 2.36 8.09 -14.33
CA ARG A 254 0.95 8.39 -14.58
C ARG A 254 0.11 7.13 -14.33
N ASP A 255 -0.87 6.86 -15.15
CA ASP A 255 -1.72 5.67 -15.00
C ASP A 255 -1.11 4.39 -15.61
N GLU A 256 0.20 4.36 -15.87
CA GLU A 256 0.90 3.22 -16.46
C GLU A 256 1.85 2.53 -15.48
N TRP A 257 1.91 1.21 -15.57
CA TRP A 257 2.90 0.40 -14.86
C TRP A 257 4.26 0.47 -15.54
N VAL A 258 5.32 0.61 -14.74
CA VAL A 258 6.70 0.38 -15.16
C VAL A 258 7.16 -0.93 -14.54
N LEU A 259 7.35 -1.97 -15.36
CA LEU A 259 7.84 -3.27 -14.93
C LEU A 259 9.13 -3.61 -15.67
N GLU A 260 10.20 -3.91 -14.93
CA GLU A 260 11.48 -4.28 -15.53
C GLU A 260 12.22 -5.31 -14.67
N ALA A 261 12.82 -6.31 -15.30
CA ALA A 261 13.73 -7.25 -14.65
C ALA A 261 15.17 -6.93 -15.08
N LYS A 262 16.06 -6.68 -14.12
CA LYS A 262 17.47 -6.38 -14.36
C LYS A 262 18.33 -7.47 -13.74
N ARG A 263 19.31 -7.95 -14.50
CA ARG A 263 20.43 -8.68 -13.91
C ARG A 263 21.51 -7.66 -13.56
N PRO A 264 22.07 -7.69 -12.35
CA PRO A 264 23.27 -6.91 -12.07
C PRO A 264 24.34 -7.32 -13.09
N PHE A 265 25.05 -6.34 -13.64
CA PHE A 265 26.18 -6.60 -14.51
C PHE A 265 27.17 -7.52 -13.78
N ALA A 266 27.49 -8.66 -14.40
CA ALA A 266 28.46 -9.63 -13.89
C ALA A 266 29.88 -9.04 -13.83
#